data_AF-A0A931ZW37-F1
#
_entry.id   AF-A0A931ZW37-F1
#
_cell.length_a   1.000
_cell.length_b   1.000
_cell.length_c   1.000
_cell.angle_alpha   90.00
_cell.angle_beta   90.00
_cell.angle_gamma   90.00
#
_symmetry.space_group_name_H-M   'P 1'
#
loop_
_entity.id
_entity.type
_entity.pdbx_description
1 polymer ?
#
loop_
_entity_poly.entity_id
_entity_poly.type
_entity_poly.pdbx_seq_one_letter_code
_entity_poly.pdbx_strand_id
1 'polypeptide(L)' 'AELVPTTAPGGDLRSPVAFPAPLSVVMRSAAQNMLTLCGGNVSEAARRLRVSRRRLRRLIQKPEAQVGLPGHGSN' A
#
# COMPACT_ATOMS: atom_id res chain seq x y z
N ALA A 1 -3.05 28.88 24.87
CA ALA A 1 -2.13 28.39 23.83
C ALA A 1 -2.53 26.95 23.53
N GLU A 2 -3.34 26.77 22.49
CA GLU A 2 -3.83 25.46 22.08
C GLU A 2 -2.76 24.81 21.20
N LEU A 3 -2.02 23.85 21.75
CA LEU A 3 -1.15 22.98 20.97
C LEU A 3 -2.07 22.00 20.23
N VAL A 4 -2.37 22.30 18.97
CA VAL A 4 -2.89 21.30 18.03
C VAL A 4 -1.70 20.41 17.69
N PRO A 5 -1.60 19.16 18.16
CA PRO A 5 -0.67 18.24 17.54
C PRO A 5 -1.24 17.97 16.15
N THR A 6 -0.70 18.64 15.14
CA THR A 6 -0.81 18.13 13.77
C THR A 6 0.01 16.85 13.75
N THR A 7 -0.61 15.75 14.15
CA THR A 7 -0.12 14.42 13.87
C THR A 7 -0.25 14.26 12.36
N ALA A 8 0.73 14.82 11.64
CA ALA A 8 1.05 14.39 10.29
C ALA A 8 1.00 12.86 10.31
N PRO A 9 0.25 12.20 9.41
CA PRO A 9 0.08 10.77 9.47
C PRO A 9 1.48 10.17 9.48
N GLY A 10 1.82 9.50 10.59
CA GLY A 10 3.08 8.80 10.78
C GLY A 10 3.17 7.68 9.75
N GLY A 11 3.51 8.05 8.52
CA GLY A 11 3.91 7.16 7.47
C GLY A 11 5.27 6.65 7.85
N ASP A 12 5.31 5.40 8.26
CA ASP A 12 6.55 4.66 8.37
C ASP A 12 7.37 4.94 7.11
N LEU A 13 8.56 5.56 7.23
CA LEU A 13 9.42 5.96 6.11
C LEU A 13 9.91 4.74 5.28
N ARG A 14 9.56 3.53 5.74
CA ARG A 14 9.77 2.24 5.07
C ARG A 14 8.56 1.75 4.28
N SER A 15 7.46 2.50 4.24
CA SER A 15 6.30 2.22 3.42
C SER A 15 6.47 2.89 2.05
N PRO A 16 6.51 2.13 0.93
CA PRO A 16 6.53 2.66 -0.44
C PRO A 16 5.33 3.54 -0.84
N VAL A 17 4.43 3.84 0.09
CA VAL A 17 3.13 4.44 -0.21
C VAL A 17 3.04 5.80 0.46
N ALA A 18 3.29 6.84 -0.33
CA ALA A 18 3.06 8.22 0.08
C ALA A 18 1.55 8.49 0.15
N PHE A 19 1.06 8.91 1.31
CA PHE A 19 -0.33 9.33 1.44
C PHE A 19 -0.53 10.72 0.81
N PRO A 20 -1.68 11.00 0.16
CA PRO A 20 -2.79 10.11 -0.14
C PRO A 20 -2.51 9.22 -1.36
N ALA A 21 -2.46 7.91 -1.14
CA ALA A 21 -2.35 6.93 -2.21
C ALA A 21 -3.67 6.17 -2.39
N PRO A 22 -3.95 5.69 -3.62
CA PRO A 22 -5.06 4.77 -3.83
C PRO A 22 -4.93 3.54 -2.93
N LEU A 23 -6.06 3.07 -2.39
CA LEU A 23 -6.10 1.88 -1.52
C LEU A 23 -5.46 0.66 -2.21
N SER A 24 -5.56 0.55 -3.53
CA SER A 24 -4.94 -0.53 -4.31
C SER A 24 -3.41 -0.51 -4.24
N VAL A 25 -2.79 0.68 -4.16
CA VAL A 25 -1.35 0.87 -3.98
C VAL A 25 -0.92 0.47 -2.56
N VAL A 26 -1.67 0.91 -1.55
CA VAL A 26 -1.48 0.51 -0.14
C VAL A 26 -1.53 -1.01 -0.01
N MET A 27 -2.59 -1.63 -0.54
CA MET A 27 -2.78 -3.09 -0.49
C MET A 27 -1.66 -3.86 -1.20
N ARG A 28 -1.16 -3.36 -2.34
CA ARG A 28 -0.05 -4.01 -3.04
C ARG A 28 1.23 -3.91 -2.23
N SER A 29 1.57 -2.73 -1.72
CA SER A 29 2.77 -2.55 -0.92
C SER A 29 2.78 -3.46 0.30
N ALA A 30 1.65 -3.55 1.01
CA ALA A 30 1.48 -4.49 2.11
C ALA A 30 1.66 -5.96 1.65
N ALA A 31 1.09 -6.34 0.49
CA ALA A 31 1.25 -7.68 -0.06
C ALA A 31 2.69 -8.01 -0.44
N GLN A 32 3.43 -7.06 -1.02
CA GLN A 32 4.83 -7.21 -1.39
C GLN A 32 5.73 -7.33 -0.16
N ASN A 33 5.57 -6.43 0.82
CA ASN A 33 6.30 -6.51 2.08
C ASN A 33 6.03 -7.85 2.77
N MET A 34 4.78 -8.32 2.77
CA MET A 34 4.48 -9.61 3.37
C MET A 34 5.07 -10.80 2.62
N LEU A 35 5.15 -10.75 1.29
CA LEU A 35 5.85 -11.79 0.54
C LEU A 35 7.34 -11.81 0.87
N THR A 36 7.98 -10.66 0.99
CA THR A 36 9.38 -10.55 1.40
C THR A 36 9.58 -11.15 2.79
N LEU A 37 8.71 -10.80 3.75
CA LEU A 37 8.75 -11.35 5.11
C LEU A 37 8.45 -12.86 5.16
N CYS A 38 7.69 -13.39 4.20
CA CYS A 38 7.39 -14.83 4.08
C CYS A 38 8.38 -15.57 3.15
N GLY A 39 9.47 -14.94 2.71
CA GLY A 39 10.47 -15.56 1.82
C GLY A 39 9.92 -15.97 0.45
N GLY A 40 8.93 -15.24 -0.08
CA GLY A 40 8.28 -15.53 -1.36
C GLY A 40 7.15 -16.57 -1.29
N ASN A 41 6.80 -17.07 -0.11
CA ASN A 41 5.71 -18.03 0.03
C ASN A 41 4.32 -17.37 -0.07
N VAL A 42 3.75 -17.44 -1.27
CA VAL A 42 2.45 -16.88 -1.64
C VAL A 42 1.31 -17.39 -0.76
N SER A 43 1.32 -18.69 -0.42
CA SER A 43 0.23 -19.29 0.37
C SER A 43 0.27 -18.81 1.81
N GLU A 44 1.46 -18.69 2.39
CA GLU A 44 1.64 -18.23 3.77
C GLU A 44 1.34 -16.73 3.92
N ALA A 45 1.81 -15.91 2.96
CA ALA A 45 1.44 -14.49 2.92
C ALA A 45 -0.07 -14.29 2.79
N ALA A 46 -0.75 -15.09 1.95
CA ALA A 46 -2.19 -15.01 1.75
C ALA A 46 -2.98 -15.37 3.03
N ARG A 47 -2.55 -16.41 3.76
CA ARG A 47 -3.15 -16.76 5.07
C ARG A 47 -3.00 -15.63 6.08
N ARG A 48 -1.80 -15.06 6.18
CA ARG A 48 -1.51 -13.95 7.12
C ARG A 48 -2.31 -12.70 6.80
N LEU A 49 -2.50 -12.41 5.51
CA LEU A 49 -3.32 -11.30 5.04
C LEU A 49 -4.83 -11.61 4.98
N ARG A 50 -5.25 -12.83 5.34
CA ARG A 50 -6.64 -13.32 5.24
C ARG A 50 -7.28 -13.10 3.86
N VAL A 51 -6.48 -13.17 2.81
CA VAL A 51 -6.93 -13.05 1.41
C VAL A 51 -6.78 -14.38 0.70
N SER A 52 -7.59 -14.62 -0.32
CA SER A 52 -7.41 -15.81 -1.16
C SER A 52 -6.11 -15.73 -1.96
N ARG A 53 -5.47 -16.89 -2.21
CA ARG A 53 -4.24 -16.98 -3.02
C ARG A 53 -4.41 -16.33 -4.40
N ARG A 54 -5.58 -16.51 -5.03
CA ARG A 54 -5.93 -15.91 -6.33
C ARG A 54 -6.00 -14.38 -6.24
N ARG A 55 -6.57 -13.84 -5.17
CA ARG A 55 -6.66 -12.39 -4.94
C ARG A 55 -5.28 -11.78 -4.69
N LEU A 56 -4.44 -12.43 -3.90
CA LEU A 56 -3.06 -11.99 -3.66
C LEU A 56 -2.25 -11.98 -4.96
N ARG A 57 -2.34 -13.04 -5.78
CA ARG A 57 -1.70 -13.08 -7.10
C ARG A 57 -2.14 -11.95 -8.03
N ARG A 58 -3.44 -11.65 -8.08
CA ARG A 58 -3.98 -10.53 -8.89
C ARG A 58 -3.40 -9.18 -8.46
N LEU A 59 -3.26 -8.92 -7.15
CA LEU A 59 -2.74 -7.66 -6.62
C LEU A 59 -1.26 -7.42 -6.99
N ILE A 60 -0.47 -8.50 -7.12
CA ILE A 60 0.96 -8.44 -7.46
C ILE A 60 1.16 -8.36 -8.96
N GLN A 61 0.38 -9.13 -9.74
CA GLN A 61 0.54 -9.22 -11.19
C GLN A 61 -0.04 -8.02 -11.94
N LYS A 62 -1.04 -7.35 -11.37
CA LYS A 62 -1.65 -6.18 -11.99
C LYS A 62 -0.97 -4.93 -11.47
N PRO A 63 -0.03 -4.31 -12.21
CA PRO A 63 0.30 -2.92 -12.00
C PRO A 63 -0.95 -2.12 -12.34
N GLU A 64 -1.65 -1.65 -11.31
CA GLU A 64 -2.59 -0.54 -11.40
C GLU A 64 -1.87 0.55 -12.20
N ALA A 65 -2.31 0.76 -13.44
CA ALA A 65 -1.88 1.87 -14.25
C ALA A 65 -2.06 3.10 -13.36
N GLN A 66 -0.95 3.76 -13.10
CA GLN A 66 -0.89 4.93 -12.23
C GLN A 66 -2.04 5.84 -12.63
N VAL A 67 -3.00 6.01 -11.72
CA VAL A 67 -4.06 6.99 -11.92
C VAL A 67 -3.32 8.31 -11.90
N GLY A 68 -3.06 8.86 -13.10
CA GLY A 68 -2.49 10.18 -13.25
C GLY A 68 -3.38 11.13 -12.47
N LEU A 69 -2.83 11.73 -11.42
CA LEU A 69 -3.43 12.90 -10.79
C LEU A 69 -3.48 13.98 -11.89
N PRO A 70 -4.67 14.37 -12.41
CA PRO A 70 -4.77 15.61 -13.16
C PRO A 70 -4.56 16.77 -12.18
N GLY A 71 -3.91 17.82 -12.66
CA GLY A 71 -3.21 18.81 -11.85
C GLY A 71 -4.01 19.44 -10.71
N HIS A 72 -3.33 19.63 -9.58
CA HIS A 72 -3.56 20.83 -8.77
C HIS A 72 -2.78 21.98 -9.40
N GLY A 73 -3.30 22.46 -10.54
CA GLY A 73 -3.10 23.85 -10.91
C GLY A 73 -4.17 24.64 -10.17
N SER A 74 -3.78 25.45 -9.19
CA SER A 74 -4.60 26.55 -8.68
C SER A 74 -3.65 27.53 -7.98
N ASN A 75 -3.22 28.49 -8.81
CA ASN A 75 -2.91 29.90 -8.56
C ASN A 75 -2.42 30.32 -7.16
#